data_AF-A0A257LLA1-F1
#
_entry.id   AF-A0A257LLA1-F1
#
_cell.length_a   1.000
_cell.length_b   1.000
_cell.length_c   1.000
_cell.angle_alpha   90.00
_cell.angle_beta   90.00
_cell.angle_gamma   90.00
#
_symmetry.space_group_name_H-M   'P 1'
#
loop_
_entity.id
_entity.type
_entity.pdbx_description
1 polymer ?
#
loop_
_entity_poly.entity_id
_entity_poly.type
_entity_poly.pdbx_seq_one_letter_code
_entity_poly.pdbx_strand_id
1 'polypeptide(L)'
;MLLLAQGWDAARLEQLLYKESGLKGVSGLSADMRTLRASGSPAAAQAIALFTHRLVREAGAIAAALGGIDVLAFTGGIGEHDAQLRRDACAPLAFLGIHLDEAANQAARGDAVVAIHAPHSAVAVWVVPTDEGRIAAQAARRVLAGLHGGVAGA
;
A
#
# COMPACT_ATOMS: atom_id res chain seq x y z
N MET A 1 22.40 -1.58 16.08
CA MET A 1 23.56 -1.84 16.95
C MET A 1 23.18 -2.09 18.41
N LEU A 2 22.21 -1.36 18.99
CA LEU A 2 21.80 -1.53 20.40
C LEU A 2 21.38 -2.96 20.78
N LEU A 3 20.49 -3.61 20.02
CA LEU A 3 20.00 -4.96 20.34
C LEU A 3 21.09 -6.04 20.20
N LEU A 4 22.00 -5.89 19.23
CA LEU A 4 23.19 -6.74 19.11
C LEU A 4 24.09 -6.60 20.35
N ALA A 5 24.27 -5.37 20.84
CA ALA A 5 25.02 -5.12 22.07
C ALA A 5 24.32 -5.67 23.32
N GLN A 6 23.00 -5.88 23.28
CA GLN A 6 22.22 -6.58 24.30
C GLN A 6 22.23 -8.11 24.12
N GLY A 7 23.05 -8.64 23.21
CA GLY A 7 23.21 -10.08 22.98
C GLY A 7 22.13 -10.72 22.11
N TRP A 8 21.30 -9.94 21.41
CA TRP A 8 20.35 -10.52 20.46
C TRP A 8 21.11 -11.07 19.25
N ASP A 9 20.82 -12.32 18.88
CA ASP A 9 21.38 -12.95 17.69
C ASP A 9 20.60 -12.59 16.41
N ALA A 10 21.16 -12.99 15.27
CA ALA A 10 20.57 -12.71 13.97
C ALA A 10 19.16 -13.34 13.81
N ALA A 11 18.97 -14.55 14.32
CA ALA A 11 17.69 -15.26 14.23
C ALA A 11 16.59 -14.56 15.03
N ARG A 12 16.91 -14.10 16.25
CA ARG A 12 15.96 -13.34 17.07
C ARG A 12 15.62 -11.99 16.45
N LEU A 13 16.60 -11.32 15.85
CA LEU A 13 16.37 -10.08 15.12
C LEU A 13 15.50 -10.29 13.88
N GLU A 14 15.73 -11.36 13.13
CA GLU A 14 14.88 -11.75 12.00
C GLU A 14 13.44 -11.96 12.45
N GLN A 15 13.22 -12.73 13.52
CA GLN A 15 11.89 -12.94 14.07
C GLN A 15 11.24 -11.63 14.52
N LEU A 16 11.98 -10.76 15.20
CA LEU A 16 11.48 -9.45 15.61
C LEU A 16 11.01 -8.63 14.41
N LEU A 17 11.87 -8.48 13.40
CA LEU A 17 11.63 -7.60 12.26
C LEU A 17 10.53 -8.14 11.35
N TYR A 18 10.51 -9.45 11.09
CA TYR A 18 9.56 -10.05 10.15
C TYR A 18 8.22 -10.44 10.78
N LYS A 19 8.16 -10.72 12.09
CA LYS A 19 6.97 -11.32 12.73
C LYS A 19 6.42 -10.57 13.94
N GLU A 20 7.20 -9.69 14.57
CA GLU A 20 6.82 -9.01 15.82
C GLU A 20 6.82 -7.47 15.70
N SER A 21 7.17 -6.92 14.54
CA SER A 21 7.26 -5.46 14.29
C SER A 21 6.02 -4.89 13.59
N GLY A 22 6.11 -3.64 13.12
CA GLY A 22 5.06 -2.97 12.35
C GLY A 22 3.77 -2.76 13.13
N LEU A 23 2.63 -2.92 12.46
CA LEU A 23 1.30 -2.80 13.07
C LEU A 23 1.17 -3.66 14.33
N LYS A 24 1.67 -4.90 14.31
CA LYS A 24 1.63 -5.82 15.45
C LYS A 24 2.50 -5.32 16.60
N GLY A 25 3.74 -4.93 16.32
CA GLY A 25 4.67 -4.49 17.36
C GLY A 25 4.22 -3.22 18.07
N VAL A 26 3.66 -2.26 17.31
CA VAL A 26 3.21 -0.97 17.88
C VAL A 26 1.85 -1.11 18.56
N SER A 27 0.93 -1.88 18.00
CA SER A 27 -0.39 -2.09 18.62
C SER A 27 -0.33 -3.06 19.80
N GLY A 28 0.62 -3.99 19.80
CA GLY A 28 0.63 -5.15 20.70
C GLY A 28 -0.49 -6.17 20.40
N LEU A 29 -1.24 -6.00 19.30
CA LEU A 29 -2.49 -6.73 19.04
C LEU A 29 -2.41 -7.59 17.78
N SER A 30 -2.28 -6.96 16.60
CA SER A 30 -2.38 -7.66 15.32
C SER A 30 -1.58 -6.97 14.23
N ALA A 31 -1.12 -7.75 13.25
CA ALA A 31 -0.56 -7.24 12.00
C ALA A 31 -1.65 -6.90 10.97
N ASP A 32 -2.90 -7.33 11.19
CA ASP A 32 -4.02 -7.12 10.27
C ASP A 32 -4.73 -5.79 10.56
N MET A 33 -4.81 -4.93 9.54
CA MET A 33 -5.42 -3.60 9.63
C MET A 33 -6.92 -3.65 10.02
N ARG A 34 -7.66 -4.65 9.54
CA ARG A 34 -9.11 -4.78 9.83
C ARG A 34 -9.32 -5.12 11.29
N THR A 35 -8.50 -6.02 11.85
CA THR A 35 -8.49 -6.30 13.29
C THR A 35 -8.21 -5.04 14.11
N LEU A 36 -7.24 -4.23 13.71
CA LEU A 36 -6.91 -2.99 14.42
C LEU A 36 -8.04 -1.97 14.37
N ARG A 37 -8.63 -1.73 13.18
CA ARG A 37 -9.78 -0.84 12.99
C ARG A 37 -10.98 -1.24 13.85
N ALA A 38 -11.23 -2.54 14.01
CA ALA A 38 -12.33 -3.07 14.81
C ALA A 38 -12.08 -3.04 16.34
N SER A 39 -10.82 -2.92 16.77
CA SER A 39 -10.47 -3.10 18.19
C SER A 39 -10.92 -1.95 19.12
N GLY A 40 -11.03 -0.72 18.60
CA GLY A 40 -11.27 0.48 19.41
C GLY A 40 -10.14 0.84 20.39
N SER A 41 -9.01 0.11 20.38
CA SER A 41 -7.90 0.32 21.32
C SER A 41 -7.10 1.59 20.96
N PRO A 42 -6.71 2.42 21.94
CA PRO A 42 -5.79 3.53 21.72
C PRO A 42 -4.46 3.10 21.07
N ALA A 43 -3.94 1.93 21.44
CA ALA A 43 -2.70 1.39 20.86
C ALA A 43 -2.89 1.01 19.38
N ALA A 44 -4.06 0.48 19.01
CA ALA A 44 -4.39 0.22 17.61
C ALA A 44 -4.49 1.51 16.81
N ALA A 45 -5.17 2.54 17.35
CA ALA A 45 -5.26 3.85 16.71
C ALA A 45 -3.87 4.47 16.48
N GLN A 46 -2.97 4.37 17.47
CA GLN A 46 -1.59 4.83 17.36
C GLN A 46 -0.79 4.06 16.28
N ALA A 47 -0.94 2.74 16.23
CA ALA A 47 -0.27 1.91 15.21
C ALA A 47 -0.73 2.28 13.79
N ILE A 48 -2.03 2.50 13.60
CA ILE A 48 -2.60 2.94 12.32
C ILE A 48 -2.10 4.34 11.97
N ALA A 49 -2.11 5.29 12.90
CA ALA A 49 -1.63 6.63 12.66
C ALA A 49 -0.15 6.65 12.25
N LEU A 50 0.69 5.85 12.90
CA LEU A 50 2.09 5.70 12.52
C LEU A 50 2.25 5.07 11.12
N PHE A 51 1.44 4.07 10.79
CA PHE A 51 1.42 3.46 9.46
C PHE A 51 1.06 4.50 8.39
N THR A 52 -0.03 5.25 8.58
CA THR A 52 -0.46 6.31 7.66
C THR A 52 0.61 7.40 7.54
N HIS A 53 1.22 7.82 8.64
CA HIS A 53 2.29 8.81 8.63
C HIS A 53 3.48 8.36 7.77
N ARG A 54 3.92 7.10 7.90
CA ARG A 54 4.97 6.54 7.06
C ARG A 54 4.56 6.52 5.59
N LEU A 55 3.34 6.09 5.28
CA LEU A 55 2.80 6.10 3.91
C LEU A 55 2.86 7.50 3.28
N VAL A 56 2.34 8.52 3.98
CA VAL A 56 2.36 9.92 3.53
C VAL A 56 3.78 10.41 3.31
N ARG A 57 4.70 10.07 4.22
CA ARG A 57 6.09 10.48 4.11
C ARG A 57 6.78 9.89 2.88
N GLU A 58 6.59 8.60 2.61
CA GLU A 58 7.17 7.97 1.42
C GLU A 58 6.54 8.52 0.13
N ALA A 59 5.21 8.71 0.10
CA ALA A 59 4.52 9.32 -1.04
C ALA A 59 5.01 10.75 -1.31
N GLY A 60 5.15 11.56 -0.26
CA GLY A 60 5.68 12.92 -0.37
C GLY A 60 7.13 12.97 -0.84
N ALA A 61 7.98 12.04 -0.40
CA ALA A 61 9.36 11.94 -0.85
C ALA A 61 9.44 11.63 -2.36
N ILE A 62 8.63 10.69 -2.84
CA ILE A 62 8.56 10.35 -4.27
C ILE A 62 8.02 11.53 -5.08
N ALA A 63 6.91 12.15 -4.63
CA ALA A 63 6.32 13.30 -5.32
C ALA A 63 7.32 14.47 -5.43
N ALA A 64 8.06 14.75 -4.35
CA ALA A 64 9.09 15.78 -4.38
C ALA A 64 10.24 15.44 -5.34
N ALA A 65 10.68 14.17 -5.37
CA ALA A 65 11.73 13.72 -6.28
C ALA A 65 11.33 13.81 -7.77
N LEU A 66 10.04 13.66 -8.07
CA LEU A 66 9.48 13.78 -9.43
C LEU A 66 9.10 15.21 -9.82
N GLY A 67 9.09 16.16 -8.87
CA GLY A 67 8.63 17.54 -9.10
C GLY A 67 7.10 17.68 -9.15
N GLY A 68 6.37 16.69 -8.64
CA GLY A 68 4.92 16.57 -8.74
C GLY A 68 4.50 15.16 -9.15
N ILE A 69 3.19 14.90 -9.15
CA ILE A 69 2.60 13.65 -9.65
C ILE A 69 1.30 13.95 -10.38
N ASP A 70 1.01 13.20 -11.45
CA ASP A 70 -0.28 13.26 -12.16
C ASP A 70 -1.31 12.29 -11.55
N VAL A 71 -0.82 11.19 -10.98
CA VAL A 71 -1.65 10.07 -10.50
C VAL A 71 -1.12 9.52 -9.17
N LEU A 72 -2.05 9.26 -8.23
CA LEU A 72 -1.84 8.45 -7.05
C LEU A 72 -2.76 7.22 -7.10
N ALA A 73 -2.19 6.01 -7.12
CA ALA A 73 -2.95 4.77 -7.16
C ALA A 73 -2.82 3.98 -5.85
N PHE A 74 -3.96 3.55 -5.31
CA PHE A 74 -4.05 2.62 -4.19
C PHE A 74 -4.32 1.20 -4.72
N THR A 75 -3.51 0.26 -4.27
CA THR A 75 -3.60 -1.16 -4.65
C THR A 75 -3.20 -2.04 -3.46
N GLY A 76 -3.33 -3.35 -3.60
CA GLY A 76 -3.06 -4.34 -2.56
C GLY A 76 -4.11 -4.33 -1.45
N GLY A 77 -4.05 -5.35 -0.58
CA GLY A 77 -5.12 -5.62 0.38
C GLY A 77 -5.61 -4.40 1.18
N ILE A 78 -4.71 -3.62 1.78
CA ILE A 78 -5.11 -2.44 2.57
C ILE A 78 -5.55 -1.28 1.66
N GLY A 79 -4.78 -0.97 0.61
CA GLY A 79 -5.07 0.16 -0.29
C GLY A 79 -6.40 0.00 -1.04
N GLU A 80 -6.76 -1.21 -1.41
CA GLU A 80 -8.01 -1.54 -2.11
C GLU A 80 -9.25 -1.45 -1.21
N HIS A 81 -9.12 -1.85 0.06
CA HIS A 81 -10.29 -2.10 0.91
C HIS A 81 -10.47 -1.09 2.07
N ASP A 82 -9.43 -0.36 2.48
CA ASP A 82 -9.53 0.61 3.59
C ASP A 82 -9.74 2.04 3.08
N ALA A 83 -11.00 2.42 2.87
CA ALA A 83 -11.39 3.77 2.44
C ALA A 83 -10.95 4.86 3.44
N GLN A 84 -10.91 4.54 4.74
CA GLN A 84 -10.46 5.49 5.76
C GLN A 84 -8.96 5.73 5.64
N LEU A 85 -8.16 4.69 5.43
CA LEU A 85 -6.73 4.85 5.18
C LEU A 85 -6.48 5.75 3.97
N ARG A 86 -7.19 5.53 2.85
CA ARG A 86 -7.03 6.37 1.65
C ARG A 86 -7.33 7.83 1.95
N ARG A 87 -8.41 8.11 2.69
CA ARG A 87 -8.75 9.46 3.15
C ARG A 87 -7.63 10.06 4.02
N ASP A 88 -7.19 9.31 5.03
CA ASP A 88 -6.15 9.75 5.97
C ASP A 88 -4.80 9.99 5.27
N ALA A 89 -4.50 9.24 4.20
CA ALA A 89 -3.29 9.39 3.39
C ALA A 89 -3.36 10.57 2.42
N CYS A 90 -4.53 10.81 1.79
CA CYS A 90 -4.70 11.90 0.84
C CYS A 90 -4.79 13.28 1.51
N ALA A 91 -5.37 13.38 2.71
CA ALA A 91 -5.60 14.67 3.37
C ALA A 91 -4.32 15.49 3.59
N PRO A 92 -3.20 14.93 4.09
CA PRO A 92 -1.94 15.68 4.23
C PRO A 92 -1.26 16.00 2.89
N LEU A 93 -1.62 15.30 1.82
CA LEU A 93 -1.09 15.50 0.47
C LEU A 93 -1.94 16.47 -0.37
N ALA A 94 -2.98 17.08 0.21
CA ALA A 94 -3.86 18.02 -0.48
C ALA A 94 -3.12 19.23 -1.08
N PHE A 95 -1.96 19.61 -0.54
CA PHE A 95 -1.12 20.68 -1.10
C PHE A 95 -0.59 20.36 -2.51
N LEU A 96 -0.58 19.09 -2.92
CA LEU A 96 -0.26 18.65 -4.28
C LEU A 96 -1.46 18.81 -5.24
N GLY A 97 -2.62 19.27 -4.76
CA GLY A 97 -3.86 19.37 -5.52
C GLY A 97 -4.68 18.07 -5.53
N ILE A 98 -4.47 17.18 -4.54
CA ILE A 98 -5.26 15.96 -4.35
C ILE A 98 -6.55 16.30 -3.60
N HIS A 99 -7.69 16.01 -4.23
CA HIS A 99 -9.01 16.13 -3.64
C HIS A 99 -9.81 14.85 -3.89
N LEU A 100 -10.29 14.20 -2.84
CA LEU A 100 -11.07 12.96 -2.96
C LEU A 100 -12.57 13.26 -3.18
N ASP A 101 -13.21 12.45 -4.02
CA ASP A 101 -14.66 12.28 -3.98
C ASP A 101 -14.95 11.26 -2.89
N GLU A 102 -15.56 11.73 -1.80
CA GLU A 102 -15.72 10.87 -0.64
C GLU A 102 -16.76 9.76 -0.87
N ALA A 103 -17.77 9.99 -1.69
CA ALA A 103 -18.75 8.96 -2.03
C ALA A 103 -18.09 7.86 -2.87
N ALA A 104 -17.29 8.24 -3.88
CA ALA A 104 -16.54 7.31 -4.69
C ALA A 104 -15.49 6.54 -3.87
N ASN A 105 -14.77 7.23 -2.99
CA ASN A 105 -13.80 6.61 -2.08
C ASN A 105 -14.47 5.57 -1.17
N GLN A 106 -15.64 5.90 -0.60
CA GLN A 106 -16.40 4.98 0.22
C GLN A 106 -17.06 3.86 -0.59
N ALA A 107 -17.27 4.00 -1.90
CA ALA A 107 -17.86 2.97 -2.74
C ALA A 107 -16.83 1.98 -3.30
N ALA A 108 -15.56 2.37 -3.44
CA ALA A 108 -14.52 1.48 -3.97
C ALA A 108 -14.24 0.29 -3.02
N ARG A 109 -14.41 -0.94 -3.54
CA ARG A 109 -14.28 -2.20 -2.79
C ARG A 109 -13.09 -3.06 -3.17
N GLY A 110 -12.29 -2.67 -4.16
CA GLY A 110 -11.19 -3.49 -4.67
C GLY A 110 -11.62 -4.55 -5.70
N ASP A 111 -12.86 -4.48 -6.19
CA ASP A 111 -13.44 -5.37 -7.20
C ASP A 111 -13.33 -4.83 -8.63
N ALA A 112 -13.12 -3.53 -8.78
CA ALA A 112 -12.93 -2.85 -10.06
C ALA A 112 -11.93 -1.70 -9.94
N VAL A 113 -11.44 -1.24 -11.09
CA VAL A 113 -10.68 0.01 -11.18
C VAL A 113 -11.65 1.17 -11.01
N VAL A 114 -11.45 2.00 -9.98
CA VAL A 114 -12.37 3.08 -9.61
C VAL A 114 -11.60 4.39 -9.43
N ALA A 115 -12.04 5.45 -10.10
CA ALA A 115 -11.57 6.80 -9.81
C ALA A 115 -12.22 7.29 -8.52
N ILE A 116 -11.41 7.78 -7.58
CA ILE A 116 -11.87 8.27 -6.28
C ILE A 116 -11.52 9.73 -6.01
N HIS A 117 -11.05 10.45 -7.03
CA HIS A 117 -10.77 11.88 -6.94
C HIS A 117 -12.00 12.71 -7.31
N ALA A 118 -12.13 13.89 -6.72
CA ALA A 118 -13.16 14.86 -7.06
C ALA A 118 -12.90 15.48 -8.44
N PRO A 119 -13.93 15.99 -9.15
CA PRO A 119 -13.77 16.58 -10.48
C PRO A 119 -12.79 17.76 -10.56
N HIS A 120 -12.53 18.43 -9.44
CA HIS A 120 -11.60 19.57 -9.33
C HIS A 120 -10.20 19.16 -8.83
N SER A 121 -9.94 17.87 -8.63
CA SER A 121 -8.62 17.38 -8.25
C SER A 121 -7.63 17.57 -9.40
N ALA A 122 -6.47 18.18 -9.12
CA ALA A 122 -5.40 18.32 -10.11
C ALA A 122 -4.64 17.00 -10.31
N VAL A 123 -4.60 16.16 -9.28
CA VAL A 123 -4.01 14.81 -9.31
C VAL A 123 -5.13 13.78 -9.36
N ALA A 124 -5.05 12.83 -10.29
CA ALA A 124 -6.01 11.75 -10.35
C ALA A 124 -5.72 10.73 -9.25
N VAL A 125 -6.75 10.33 -8.49
CA VAL A 125 -6.63 9.27 -7.47
C VAL A 125 -7.48 8.07 -7.87
N TRP A 126 -6.89 6.88 -7.78
CA TRP A 126 -7.50 5.63 -8.22
C TRP A 126 -7.35 4.52 -7.19
N VAL A 127 -8.35 3.64 -7.14
CA VAL A 127 -8.22 2.29 -6.58
C VAL A 127 -8.06 1.33 -7.74
N VAL A 128 -6.99 0.53 -7.72
CA VAL A 128 -6.63 -0.40 -8.79
C VAL A 128 -6.39 -1.78 -8.18
N PRO A 129 -7.30 -2.76 -8.38
CA PRO A 129 -7.09 -4.11 -7.88
C PRO A 129 -5.84 -4.75 -8.50
N THR A 130 -4.95 -5.30 -7.67
CA THR A 130 -3.78 -6.04 -8.17
C THR A 130 -4.12 -7.49 -8.47
N ASP A 131 -3.57 -8.01 -9.57
CA ASP A 131 -3.63 -9.44 -9.91
C ASP A 131 -2.24 -9.92 -10.33
N GLU A 132 -1.40 -10.17 -9.32
CA GLU A 132 -0.03 -10.65 -9.49
C GLU A 132 0.02 -11.99 -10.21
N GLY A 133 -0.98 -12.86 -9.99
CA GLY A 133 -1.11 -14.16 -10.63
C GLY A 133 -1.29 -14.04 -12.15
N ARG A 134 -2.14 -13.10 -12.59
CA ARG A 134 -2.32 -12.80 -14.02
C ARG A 134 -1.05 -12.25 -14.65
N ILE A 135 -0.30 -11.39 -13.97
CA ILE A 135 0.97 -10.87 -14.49
C ILE A 135 1.99 -12.01 -14.64
N ALA A 136 2.13 -12.87 -13.63
CA ALA A 136 3.00 -14.04 -13.70
C ALA A 136 2.61 -14.99 -14.84
N ALA A 137 1.31 -15.27 -15.02
CA ALA A 137 0.80 -16.10 -16.09
C ALA A 137 1.07 -15.49 -17.49
N GLN A 138 0.88 -14.18 -17.64
CA GLN A 138 1.19 -13.48 -18.89
C GLN A 138 2.69 -13.51 -19.20
N ALA A 139 3.54 -13.31 -18.19
CA ALA A 139 4.99 -13.41 -18.34
C ALA A 139 5.41 -14.82 -18.77
N ALA A 140 4.91 -15.86 -18.09
CA ALA A 140 5.17 -17.25 -18.44
C ALA A 140 4.73 -17.57 -19.89
N ARG A 141 3.55 -17.10 -20.29
CA ARG A 141 3.04 -17.27 -21.67
C ARG A 141 3.95 -16.63 -22.71
N ARG A 142 4.50 -15.44 -22.46
CA ARG A 142 5.43 -14.76 -23.38
C ARG A 142 6.72 -15.57 -23.55
N VAL A 143 7.28 -16.11 -22.46
CA VAL A 143 8.47 -16.96 -22.51
C VAL A 143 8.19 -18.23 -23.31
N LEU A 144 7.09 -18.92 -23.04
CA LEU A 144 6.71 -20.14 -23.76
C LEU A 144 6.45 -19.88 -25.26
N ALA A 145 5.80 -18.77 -25.61
CA ALA A 145 5.58 -18.41 -27.02
C ALA A 145 6.89 -18.12 -27.76
N GLY A 146 7.87 -17.50 -27.09
CA GLY A 146 9.20 -17.25 -27.65
C GLY A 146 10.01 -18.53 -27.89
N LEU A 147 9.84 -19.56 -27.04
CA LEU A 147 10.51 -20.85 -27.20
C LEU A 147 9.97 -21.64 -28.42
N HIS A 148 8.68 -21.55 -28.72
CA HIS A 148 8.09 -22.23 -29.88
C HIS A 148 8.36 -21.51 -31.21
N GLY A 149 8.71 -20.22 -31.20
CA GLY A 149 9.08 -19.46 -32.40
C GLY A 149 10.51 -19.72 -32.92
N GLY A 150 11.38 -20.37 -32.12
CA GLY A 150 12.77 -20.67 -32.47
C GLY A 150 13.00 -22.05 -33.10
N VAL A 151 11.98 -22.91 -33.20
CA VAL A 151 12.12 -24.31 -33.69
C VAL A 151 11.55 -24.48 -35.11
N ALA A 152 10.91 -23.47 -35.69
CA ALA A 152 10.33 -23.52 -37.03
C ALA A 152 11.25 -22.90 -38.11
N GLY A 153 12.56 -23.13 -38.01
CA GLY A 153 13.56 -22.57 -38.90
C GLY A 153 14.84 -23.41 -38.96
N ALA A 154 14.70 -24.69 -39.33
CA ALA A 154 15.78 -25.56 -39.80
C ALA A 154 15.22 -26.53 -40.84
#